data_AF-A0A2G8LJA5-F1
#
_entry.id   AF-A0A2G8LJA5-F1
#
_cell.length_a   1.000
_cell.length_b   1.000
_cell.length_c   1.000
_cell.angle_alpha   90.00
_cell.angle_beta   90.00
_cell.angle_gamma   90.00
#
_symmetry.space_group_name_H-M   'P 1'
#
loop_
_entity.id
_entity.type
_entity.pdbx_description
1 polymer ?
#
loop_
_entity_poly.entity_id
_entity_poly.type
_entity_poly.pdbx_seq_one_letter_code
_entity_poly.pdbx_strand_id
1 'polypeptide(L)'
;MFGMNHARLDKAVKSLLHEQKMWNNLIDCIFGMSNLEKKQAIINCMDDEAGKQGGKMNINIQHLDRKHHRVALTDFCDACNASKVKLRRMTLREECAIDFIKDVTLPSLKFLIFLEMNINEDHFVSIISSLTNRNCPGILQFVQCSVPDELKGEAKQTVESALMGLKMKIYNCKTISPLTMSVPKFNPKKGKWGNELFPKDL
;
A
#
# COMPACT_ATOMS: atom_id res chain seq x y z
N MET A 1 24.50 6.00 19.76
CA MET A 1 23.20 5.51 20.27
C MET A 1 22.53 6.69 20.97
N PHE A 2 21.66 7.42 20.28
CA PHE A 2 20.92 8.54 20.91
C PHE A 2 19.69 7.96 21.58
N GLY A 3 19.77 7.78 22.91
CA GLY A 3 18.63 7.36 23.73
C GLY A 3 17.58 8.45 23.73
N MET A 4 16.61 8.36 22.83
CA MET A 4 15.40 9.17 22.90
C MET A 4 14.66 8.80 24.19
N ASN A 5 14.44 9.78 25.07
CA ASN A 5 13.70 9.59 26.32
C ASN A 5 12.31 8.99 25.98
N HIS A 6 12.03 7.78 26.49
CA HIS A 6 10.85 6.99 26.13
C HIS A 6 9.52 7.75 26.30
N ALA A 7 9.41 8.66 27.27
CA ALA A 7 8.23 9.50 27.45
C ALA A 7 8.03 10.52 26.31
N ARG A 8 9.13 11.05 25.74
CA ARG A 8 9.07 11.97 24.59
C ARG A 8 8.72 11.22 23.31
N LEU A 9 9.24 9.99 23.15
CA LEU A 9 8.90 9.11 22.04
C LEU A 9 7.42 8.70 22.07
N ASP A 10 6.90 8.32 23.24
CA ASP A 10 5.47 7.97 23.40
C ASP A 10 4.54 9.14 23.04
N LYS A 11 4.88 10.36 23.46
CA LYS A 11 4.10 11.57 23.10
C LYS A 11 4.17 11.86 21.60
N ALA A 12 5.36 11.71 20.99
CA ALA A 12 5.53 11.91 19.55
C ALA A 12 4.72 10.89 18.74
N VAL A 13 4.79 9.60 19.09
CA VAL A 13 4.03 8.54 18.41
C VAL A 13 2.53 8.80 18.47
N LYS A 14 1.97 9.19 19.63
CA LYS A 14 0.54 9.52 19.76
C LYS A 14 0.14 10.73 18.91
N SER A 15 0.96 11.79 18.88
CA SER A 15 0.71 12.98 18.05
C SER A 15 0.73 12.63 16.57
N LEU A 16 1.75 11.88 16.14
CA LEU A 16 1.95 11.45 14.75
C LEU A 16 0.83 10.53 14.27
N LEU A 17 0.36 9.62 15.13
CA LEU A 17 -0.77 8.74 14.86
C LEU A 17 -2.06 9.52 14.59
N HIS A 18 -2.29 10.58 15.38
CA HIS A 18 -3.44 11.47 15.20
C HIS A 18 -3.30 12.36 13.95
N GLU A 19 -2.09 12.84 13.65
CA GLU A 19 -1.86 13.76 12.54
C GLU A 19 -1.89 13.09 11.17
N GLN A 20 -1.55 11.79 11.08
CA GLN A 20 -1.55 10.97 9.85
C GLN A 20 -0.78 11.58 8.65
N LYS A 21 0.16 12.50 8.89
CA LYS A 21 0.89 13.23 7.84
C LYS A 21 2.35 12.82 7.69
N MET A 22 2.97 12.28 8.74
CA MET A 22 4.41 11.95 8.79
C MET A 22 4.63 10.47 9.07
N TRP A 23 4.09 9.62 8.20
CA TRP A 23 4.14 8.16 8.36
C TRP A 23 5.54 7.60 8.39
N ASN A 24 6.43 8.17 7.59
CA ASN A 24 7.84 7.82 7.61
C ASN A 24 8.42 7.95 9.03
N ASN A 25 8.29 9.13 9.64
CA ASN A 25 8.78 9.39 11.00
C ASN A 25 8.08 8.52 12.05
N LEU A 26 6.78 8.26 11.90
CA LEU A 26 6.02 7.41 12.81
C LEU A 26 6.56 5.97 12.79
N ILE A 27 6.81 5.43 11.59
CA ILE A 27 7.35 4.08 11.41
C ILE A 27 8.76 3.98 12.00
N ASP A 28 9.64 4.95 11.74
CA ASP A 28 10.96 5.01 12.36
C ASP A 28 10.89 5.10 13.89
N CYS A 29 9.95 5.90 14.42
CA CYS A 29 9.73 6.01 15.87
C CYS A 29 9.31 4.67 16.47
N ILE A 30 8.34 3.98 15.86
CA ILE A 30 7.85 2.67 16.29
C ILE A 30 8.99 1.64 16.25
N PHE A 31 9.78 1.64 15.18
CA PHE A 31 10.94 0.75 15.04
C PHE A 31 12.00 1.01 16.12
N GLY A 32 12.24 2.27 16.46
CA GLY A 32 13.17 2.66 17.53
C GLY A 32 12.71 2.34 18.95
N MET A 33 11.47 1.88 19.16
CA MET A 33 10.96 1.51 20.49
C MET A 33 11.55 0.18 20.95
N SER A 34 12.27 0.20 22.08
CA SER A 34 12.76 -1.03 22.73
C SER A 34 11.67 -1.81 23.46
N ASN A 35 10.56 -1.17 23.84
CA ASN A 35 9.45 -1.83 24.53
C ASN A 35 8.48 -2.46 23.52
N LEU A 36 8.57 -3.78 23.40
CA LEU A 36 7.76 -4.58 22.48
C LEU A 36 6.25 -4.55 22.81
N GLU A 37 5.88 -4.60 24.09
CA GLU A 37 4.47 -4.55 24.51
C GLU A 37 3.81 -3.23 24.13
N LYS A 38 4.53 -2.12 24.30
CA LYS A 38 4.05 -0.79 23.89
C LYS A 38 3.93 -0.67 22.39
N LYS A 39 4.94 -1.14 21.64
CA LYS A 39 4.90 -1.19 20.17
C LYS A 39 3.66 -1.97 19.71
N GLN A 40 3.42 -3.13 20.31
CA GLN A 40 2.26 -3.97 20.03
C GLN A 40 0.93 -3.26 20.36
N ALA A 41 0.85 -2.57 21.49
CA ALA A 41 -0.33 -1.80 21.87
C ALA A 41 -0.62 -0.66 20.88
N ILE A 42 0.41 0.06 20.41
CA ILE A 42 0.26 1.11 19.39
C ILE A 42 -0.29 0.52 18.08
N ILE A 43 0.27 -0.61 17.64
CA ILE A 43 -0.19 -1.31 16.43
C ILE A 43 -1.64 -1.76 16.56
N ASN A 44 -2.01 -2.33 17.71
CA ASN A 44 -3.39 -2.76 17.97
C ASN A 44 -4.37 -1.58 17.99
N CYS A 45 -3.98 -0.44 18.58
CA CYS A 45 -4.80 0.77 18.56
C CYS A 45 -5.05 1.29 17.14
N MET A 46 -4.20 0.97 16.15
CA MET A 46 -4.47 1.33 14.76
C MET A 46 -5.71 0.65 14.20
N ASP A 47 -6.00 -0.59 14.63
CA ASP A 47 -7.21 -1.32 14.22
C ASP A 47 -8.47 -0.68 14.85
N ASP A 48 -8.38 -0.29 16.13
CA ASP A 48 -9.46 0.39 16.84
C ASP A 48 -9.81 1.74 16.17
N GLU A 49 -8.79 2.53 15.81
CA GLU A 49 -8.98 3.79 15.07
C GLU A 49 -9.49 3.56 13.64
N ALA A 50 -9.14 2.43 13.00
CA ALA A 50 -9.68 2.05 11.69
C ALA A 50 -11.15 1.57 11.76
N GLY A 51 -11.56 1.01 12.91
CA GLY A 51 -12.92 0.52 13.17
C GLY A 51 -13.95 1.59 13.52
N LYS A 52 -13.51 2.80 13.92
CA LYS A 52 -14.41 3.92 14.22
C LYS A 52 -15.13 4.43 12.96
N GLN A 53 -16.35 4.92 13.12
CA GLN A 53 -17.13 5.50 12.02
C GLN A 53 -16.42 6.74 11.46
N GLY A 54 -15.93 6.65 10.21
CA GLY A 54 -15.08 7.69 9.61
C GLY A 54 -13.58 7.54 9.86
N GLY A 55 -13.17 6.57 10.69
CA GLY A 55 -11.80 6.14 10.89
C GLY A 55 -11.21 5.57 9.61
N LYS A 56 -10.13 6.19 9.12
CA LYS A 56 -9.45 5.77 7.90
C LYS A 56 -7.96 5.74 8.17
N MET A 57 -7.41 4.57 8.48
CA MET A 57 -5.98 4.43 8.62
C MET A 57 -5.33 4.44 7.23
N ASN A 58 -4.89 5.64 6.82
CA ASN A 58 -4.28 5.88 5.52
C ASN A 58 -2.78 6.11 5.72
N ILE A 59 -1.96 5.18 5.26
CA ILE A 59 -0.50 5.25 5.33
C ILE A 59 0.03 5.85 4.02
N ASN A 60 0.85 6.89 4.12
CA ASN A 60 1.50 7.51 2.96
C ASN A 60 3.01 7.46 3.14
N ILE A 61 3.67 6.55 2.43
CA ILE A 61 5.12 6.37 2.48
C ILE A 61 5.74 7.28 1.43
N GLN A 62 6.43 8.32 1.89
CA GLN A 62 7.12 9.29 1.05
C GLN A 62 8.53 8.82 0.68
N HIS A 63 9.25 8.22 1.63
CA HIS A 63 10.64 7.78 1.46
C HIS A 63 10.82 6.30 1.81
N LEU A 64 11.35 5.51 0.88
CA LEU A 64 11.60 4.07 1.02
C LEU A 64 13.00 3.68 0.51
N ASP A 65 13.62 4.55 -0.31
CA ASP A 65 15.00 4.48 -0.78
C ASP A 65 16.04 4.35 0.36
N ARG A 66 15.75 4.93 1.53
CA ARG A 66 16.61 4.84 2.71
C ARG A 66 16.55 3.44 3.32
N LYS A 67 17.70 2.75 3.36
CA LYS A 67 17.85 1.40 3.93
C LYS A 67 17.20 1.24 5.31
N HIS A 68 17.41 2.19 6.22
CA HIS A 68 16.81 2.15 7.56
C HIS A 68 15.28 2.13 7.51
N HIS A 69 14.72 2.94 6.63
CA HIS A 69 13.29 3.12 6.46
C HIS A 69 12.62 1.90 5.84
N ARG A 70 13.30 1.27 4.88
CA ARG A 70 12.88 -0.02 4.33
C ARG A 70 12.76 -1.08 5.42
N VAL A 71 13.77 -1.19 6.29
CA VAL A 71 13.76 -2.15 7.42
C VAL A 71 12.65 -1.81 8.41
N ALA A 72 12.49 -0.54 8.77
CA ALA A 72 11.45 -0.10 9.68
C ALA A 72 10.04 -0.37 9.12
N LEU A 73 9.82 -0.15 7.82
CA LEU A 73 8.55 -0.45 7.16
C LEU A 73 8.29 -1.96 7.07
N THR A 74 9.31 -2.78 6.80
CA THR A 74 9.18 -4.26 6.86
C THR A 74 8.71 -4.71 8.23
N ASP A 75 9.41 -4.28 9.29
CA ASP A 75 9.08 -4.62 10.68
C ASP A 75 7.69 -4.12 11.08
N PHE A 76 7.29 -2.94 10.59
CA PHE A 76 5.93 -2.43 10.76
C PHE A 76 4.88 -3.32 10.08
N CYS A 77 5.10 -3.73 8.82
CA CYS A 77 4.19 -4.65 8.11
C CYS A 77 4.07 -5.99 8.84
N ASP A 78 5.18 -6.55 9.31
CA ASP A 78 5.20 -7.81 10.06
C ASP A 78 4.43 -7.69 11.38
N ALA A 79 4.61 -6.58 12.11
CA ALA A 79 3.83 -6.31 13.32
C ALA A 79 2.33 -6.19 13.01
N CYS A 80 1.93 -5.46 11.97
CA CYS A 80 0.53 -5.38 11.56
C CYS A 80 -0.05 -6.76 11.20
N ASN A 81 0.71 -7.60 10.49
CA ASN A 81 0.29 -8.96 10.13
C ASN A 81 0.11 -9.85 11.37
N ALA A 82 1.07 -9.85 12.29
CA ALA A 82 1.00 -10.60 13.54
C ALA A 82 -0.23 -10.22 14.38
N SER A 83 -0.58 -8.93 14.31
CA SER A 83 -1.72 -8.31 15.01
C SER A 83 -3.04 -8.44 14.25
N LYS A 84 -3.03 -8.93 13.01
CA LYS A 84 -4.17 -8.98 12.09
C LYS A 84 -4.84 -7.61 11.84
N VAL A 85 -4.07 -6.53 11.96
CA VAL A 85 -4.55 -5.15 11.72
C VAL A 85 -4.97 -5.00 10.26
N LYS A 86 -6.15 -4.42 10.03
CA LYS A 86 -6.66 -4.14 8.68
C LYS A 86 -6.47 -2.67 8.36
N LEU A 87 -5.52 -2.39 7.50
CA LEU A 87 -5.28 -1.05 7.01
C LEU A 87 -6.28 -0.69 5.90
N ARG A 88 -6.70 0.58 5.87
CA ARG A 88 -7.59 1.03 4.81
C ARG A 88 -6.81 1.30 3.53
N ARG A 89 -5.74 2.09 3.61
CA ARG A 89 -5.00 2.57 2.44
C ARG A 89 -3.51 2.60 2.72
N MET A 90 -2.71 2.20 1.74
CA MET A 90 -1.27 2.45 1.70
C MET A 90 -0.91 3.09 0.37
N THR A 91 -0.15 4.18 0.41
CA THR A 91 0.35 4.89 -0.77
C THR A 91 1.87 4.84 -0.79
N LEU A 92 2.42 4.45 -1.94
CA LEU A 92 3.86 4.35 -2.23
C LEU A 92 4.17 5.34 -3.36
N ARG A 93 5.29 6.07 -3.26
CA ARG A 93 5.67 7.14 -4.22
C ARG A 93 7.02 6.92 -4.93
N GLU A 94 7.80 5.93 -4.52
CA GLU A 94 9.13 5.68 -5.09
C GLU A 94 9.18 4.35 -5.83
N GLU A 95 9.91 4.28 -6.95
CA GLU A 95 10.01 3.06 -7.79
C GLU A 95 10.59 1.86 -7.03
N CYS A 96 11.46 2.09 -6.04
CA CYS A 96 12.00 1.05 -5.15
C CYS A 96 10.90 0.32 -4.36
N ALA A 97 9.69 0.87 -4.28
CA ALA A 97 8.51 0.22 -3.74
C ALA A 97 8.13 -1.06 -4.49
N ILE A 98 8.44 -1.13 -5.79
CA ILE A 98 8.18 -2.31 -6.62
C ILE A 98 9.03 -3.49 -6.13
N ASP A 99 10.29 -3.24 -5.79
CA ASP A 99 11.15 -4.27 -5.20
C ASP A 99 10.76 -4.58 -3.76
N PHE A 100 10.39 -3.56 -2.99
CA PHE A 100 9.94 -3.76 -1.61
C PHE A 100 8.75 -4.73 -1.49
N ILE A 101 7.73 -4.58 -2.33
CA ILE A 101 6.54 -5.46 -2.28
C ILE A 101 6.86 -6.90 -2.71
N LYS A 102 7.95 -7.13 -3.46
CA LYS A 102 8.43 -8.50 -3.79
C LYS A 102 8.93 -9.21 -2.54
N ASP A 103 9.48 -8.46 -1.58
CA ASP A 103 10.14 -9.04 -0.40
C ASP A 103 9.26 -9.03 0.85
N VAL A 104 8.30 -8.10 0.93
CA VAL A 104 7.47 -7.91 2.13
C VAL A 104 6.04 -8.41 1.98
N THR A 105 5.53 -9.08 3.02
CA THR A 105 4.10 -9.39 3.12
C THR A 105 3.36 -8.17 3.63
N LEU A 106 2.61 -7.51 2.75
CA LEU A 106 1.79 -6.38 3.17
C LEU A 106 0.68 -6.81 4.14
N PRO A 107 0.29 -5.95 5.10
CA PRO A 107 -0.91 -6.17 5.89
C PRO A 107 -2.17 -6.20 5.03
N SER A 108 -3.28 -6.69 5.59
CA SER A 108 -4.56 -6.65 4.90
C SER A 108 -4.94 -5.20 4.58
N LEU A 109 -5.15 -4.91 3.29
CA LEU A 109 -5.36 -3.57 2.76
C LEU A 109 -6.64 -3.51 1.92
N LYS A 110 -7.46 -2.48 2.11
CA LYS A 110 -8.55 -2.19 1.14
C LYS A 110 -8.00 -1.55 -0.13
N PHE A 111 -7.07 -0.61 -0.01
CA PHE A 111 -6.45 0.12 -1.12
C PHE A 111 -4.92 0.08 -1.05
N LEU A 112 -4.27 -0.32 -2.14
CA LEU A 112 -2.86 -0.09 -2.37
C LEU A 112 -2.71 0.86 -3.55
N ILE A 113 -1.94 1.94 -3.37
CA ILE A 113 -1.80 3.00 -4.36
C ILE A 113 -0.31 3.19 -4.69
N PHE A 114 0.04 3.00 -5.95
CA PHE A 114 1.29 3.51 -6.52
C PHE A 114 1.00 4.88 -7.11
N LEU A 115 1.80 5.88 -6.74
CA LEU A 115 1.60 7.27 -7.11
C LEU A 115 2.84 7.81 -7.83
N GLU A 116 2.63 8.47 -8.97
CA GLU A 116 3.67 9.21 -9.70
C GLU A 116 4.87 8.35 -10.13
N MET A 117 4.66 7.06 -10.44
CA MET A 117 5.74 6.12 -10.79
C MET A 117 5.81 5.74 -12.28
N ASN A 118 6.98 5.32 -12.74
CA ASN A 118 7.13 4.67 -14.05
C ASN A 118 7.07 3.14 -13.94
N ILE A 119 5.99 2.55 -14.44
CA ILE A 119 5.73 1.11 -14.37
C ILE A 119 5.70 0.56 -15.79
N ASN A 120 6.78 -0.11 -16.17
CA ASN A 120 6.86 -0.85 -17.43
C ASN A 120 6.11 -2.20 -17.33
N GLU A 121 6.15 -3.00 -18.39
CA GLU A 121 5.48 -4.30 -18.44
C GLU A 121 5.97 -5.26 -17.35
N ASP A 122 7.29 -5.42 -17.21
CA ASP A 122 7.90 -6.31 -16.22
C ASP A 122 7.56 -5.90 -14.78
N HIS A 123 7.60 -4.59 -14.50
CA HIS A 123 7.19 -4.03 -13.22
C HIS A 123 5.72 -4.33 -12.95
N PHE A 124 4.84 -4.14 -13.93
CA PHE A 124 3.41 -4.41 -13.78
C PHE A 124 3.16 -5.90 -13.47
N VAL A 125 3.73 -6.80 -14.27
CA VAL A 125 3.62 -8.25 -14.06
C VAL A 125 4.12 -8.61 -12.66
N SER A 126 5.30 -8.10 -12.29
CA SER A 126 5.88 -8.37 -10.97
C SER A 126 5.00 -7.87 -9.82
N ILE A 127 4.43 -6.66 -9.92
CA ILE A 127 3.54 -6.12 -8.88
C ILE A 127 2.36 -7.06 -8.70
N ILE A 128 1.72 -7.47 -9.79
CA ILE A 128 0.57 -8.36 -9.73
C ILE A 128 0.98 -9.70 -9.09
N SER A 129 2.00 -10.37 -9.62
CA SER A 129 2.44 -11.67 -9.10
C SER A 129 2.82 -11.62 -7.61
N SER A 130 3.48 -10.57 -7.15
CA SER A 130 3.83 -10.41 -5.74
C SER A 130 2.61 -10.23 -4.84
N LEU A 131 1.61 -9.46 -5.29
CA LEU A 131 0.40 -9.21 -4.51
C LEU A 131 -0.56 -10.40 -4.47
N THR A 132 -0.54 -11.26 -5.49
CA THR A 132 -1.41 -12.45 -5.56
C THR A 132 -0.87 -13.63 -4.77
N ASN A 133 0.45 -13.74 -4.63
CA ASN A 133 1.10 -14.77 -3.81
C ASN A 133 1.04 -14.48 -2.30
N ARG A 134 0.43 -13.36 -1.90
CA ARG A 134 0.41 -12.84 -0.53
C ARG A 134 -0.96 -12.25 -0.19
N ASN A 135 -1.03 -11.43 0.86
CA ASN A 135 -2.23 -10.68 1.21
C ASN A 135 -2.59 -9.70 0.09
N CYS A 136 -3.56 -10.12 -0.73
CA CYS A 136 -4.02 -9.36 -1.88
C CYS A 136 -4.88 -8.16 -1.44
N PRO A 137 -4.59 -6.92 -1.89
CA PRO A 137 -5.44 -5.79 -1.58
C PRO A 137 -6.78 -5.91 -2.32
N GLY A 138 -7.84 -5.32 -1.75
CA GLY A 138 -9.13 -5.27 -2.44
C GLY A 138 -9.07 -4.47 -3.74
N ILE A 139 -8.34 -3.34 -3.72
CA ILE A 139 -8.19 -2.42 -4.84
C ILE A 139 -6.72 -2.02 -4.98
N LEU A 140 -6.17 -2.18 -6.18
CA LEU A 140 -4.87 -1.69 -6.61
C LEU A 140 -5.06 -0.48 -7.53
N GLN A 141 -4.37 0.63 -7.24
CA GLN A 141 -4.46 1.85 -8.03
C GLN A 141 -3.10 2.34 -8.48
N PHE A 142 -3.07 2.81 -9.71
CA PHE A 142 -1.96 3.52 -10.31
C PHE A 142 -2.41 4.96 -10.56
N VAL A 143 -1.95 5.89 -9.72
CA VAL A 143 -2.33 7.31 -9.81
C VAL A 143 -1.16 8.06 -10.42
N GLN A 144 -1.39 8.75 -11.54
CA GLN A 144 -0.33 9.48 -12.25
C GLN A 144 0.88 8.61 -12.65
N CYS A 145 0.76 7.28 -12.69
CA CYS A 145 1.83 6.38 -13.11
C CYS A 145 1.81 6.10 -14.63
N SER A 146 2.94 5.94 -15.29
CA SER A 146 3.00 5.16 -16.55
C SER A 146 2.73 3.71 -16.24
N VAL A 147 1.74 3.13 -16.91
CA VAL A 147 1.46 1.70 -16.90
C VAL A 147 1.24 1.28 -18.36
N PRO A 148 1.53 0.02 -18.75
CA PRO A 148 1.30 -0.45 -20.11
C PRO A 148 -0.18 -0.39 -20.49
N ASP A 149 -0.51 0.04 -21.70
CA ASP A 149 -1.89 0.10 -22.19
C ASP A 149 -2.47 -1.28 -22.51
N GLU A 150 -1.61 -2.22 -22.88
CA GLU A 150 -1.94 -3.59 -23.24
C GLU A 150 -0.81 -4.53 -22.79
N LEU A 151 -1.19 -5.71 -22.30
CA LEU A 151 -0.30 -6.85 -22.12
C LEU A 151 -0.55 -7.88 -23.23
N LYS A 152 0.53 -8.43 -23.78
CA LYS A 152 0.49 -9.48 -24.81
C LYS A 152 1.30 -10.70 -24.38
N GLY A 153 1.15 -11.80 -25.12
CA GLY A 153 1.97 -13.01 -24.94
C GLY A 153 1.99 -13.53 -23.52
N GLU A 154 3.19 -13.81 -23.02
CA GLU A 154 3.44 -14.37 -21.69
C GLU A 154 3.00 -13.44 -20.56
N ALA A 155 3.29 -12.13 -20.66
CA ALA A 155 2.91 -11.16 -19.63
C ALA A 155 1.40 -11.17 -19.35
N LYS A 156 0.58 -11.23 -20.42
CA LYS A 156 -0.87 -11.35 -20.30
C LYS A 156 -1.26 -12.65 -19.58
N GLN A 157 -0.71 -13.79 -20.02
CA GLN A 157 -1.04 -15.10 -19.45
C GLN A 157 -0.68 -15.18 -17.97
N THR A 158 0.48 -14.64 -17.59
CA THR A 158 0.93 -14.56 -16.19
C THR A 158 -0.02 -13.73 -15.33
N VAL A 159 -0.39 -12.52 -15.78
CA VAL A 159 -1.31 -11.65 -15.04
C VAL A 159 -2.72 -12.23 -14.97
N GLU A 160 -3.21 -12.82 -16.06
CA GLU A 160 -4.51 -13.49 -16.08
C GLU A 160 -4.56 -14.65 -15.09
N SER A 161 -3.51 -15.47 -15.06
CA SER A 161 -3.41 -16.63 -14.16
C SER A 161 -3.28 -16.19 -12.70
N ALA A 162 -2.45 -15.18 -12.42
CA ALA A 162 -2.26 -14.63 -11.08
C ALA A 162 -3.57 -14.09 -10.48
N LEU A 163 -4.44 -13.49 -11.31
CA LEU A 163 -5.69 -12.88 -10.88
C LEU A 163 -6.88 -13.85 -10.89
N MET A 164 -6.68 -15.10 -11.31
CA MET A 164 -7.76 -16.08 -11.44
C MET A 164 -8.36 -16.39 -10.06
N GLY A 165 -9.69 -16.17 -9.92
CA GLY A 165 -10.39 -16.39 -8.65
C GLY A 165 -10.23 -15.28 -7.61
N LEU A 166 -9.39 -14.28 -7.87
CA LEU A 166 -9.21 -13.14 -6.98
C LEU A 166 -10.23 -12.03 -7.27
N LYS A 167 -10.63 -11.31 -6.22
CA LYS A 167 -11.57 -10.18 -6.30
C LYS A 167 -10.88 -8.82 -6.42
N MET A 168 -9.55 -8.79 -6.57
CA MET A 168 -8.79 -7.56 -6.68
C MET A 168 -9.21 -6.77 -7.91
N LYS A 169 -9.52 -5.49 -7.73
CA LYS A 169 -9.79 -4.56 -8.84
C LYS A 169 -8.58 -3.67 -9.07
N ILE A 170 -8.21 -3.48 -10.33
CA ILE A 170 -7.02 -2.72 -10.72
C ILE A 170 -7.45 -1.51 -11.55
N TYR A 171 -7.05 -0.31 -11.12
CA TYR A 171 -7.43 0.95 -11.75
C TYR A 171 -6.21 1.77 -12.15
N ASN A 172 -6.30 2.42 -13.31
CA ASN A 172 -5.35 3.45 -13.73
C ASN A 172 -6.05 4.81 -13.69
N CYS A 173 -5.67 5.65 -12.73
CA CYS A 173 -6.29 6.92 -12.41
C CYS A 173 -5.54 8.13 -13.01
N LYS A 174 -4.77 7.93 -14.09
CA LYS A 174 -4.11 9.04 -14.82
C LYS A 174 -5.09 10.08 -15.35
N THR A 175 -6.26 9.64 -15.81
CA THR A 175 -7.28 10.47 -16.45
C THR A 175 -8.63 10.03 -15.93
N ILE A 176 -9.19 10.77 -14.98
CA ILE A 176 -10.62 10.72 -14.72
C ILE A 176 -11.26 11.53 -15.84
N SER A 177 -12.06 10.87 -16.69
CA SER A 177 -12.84 11.61 -17.68
C SER A 177 -13.86 12.48 -16.94
N PRO A 178 -13.76 13.82 -16.98
CA PRO A 178 -14.66 14.67 -16.20
C PRO A 178 -16.11 14.57 -16.70
N LEU A 179 -16.29 14.29 -17.99
CA LEU A 179 -17.58 14.19 -18.67
C LEU A 179 -18.36 12.94 -18.28
N THR A 180 -17.67 11.82 -18.13
CA THR A 180 -18.31 10.51 -17.88
C THR A 180 -18.10 10.02 -16.46
N MET A 181 -17.26 10.71 -15.68
CA MET A 181 -16.73 10.23 -14.41
C MET A 181 -16.32 8.76 -14.51
N SER A 182 -15.60 8.38 -15.57
CA SER A 182 -15.12 7.01 -15.76
C SER A 182 -13.63 6.91 -15.46
N VAL A 183 -13.21 5.77 -14.91
CA VAL A 183 -11.81 5.43 -14.67
C VAL A 183 -11.45 4.14 -15.41
N PRO A 184 -10.29 4.12 -16.08
CA PRO A 184 -9.73 2.90 -16.66
C PRO A 184 -9.57 1.78 -15.62
N LYS A 185 -10.18 0.62 -15.88
CA LYS A 185 -10.07 -0.61 -15.11
C LYS A 185 -9.43 -1.71 -15.95
N PHE A 186 -8.44 -2.39 -15.38
CA PHE A 186 -7.76 -3.47 -16.08
C PHE A 186 -8.67 -4.69 -16.23
N ASN A 187 -8.72 -5.26 -17.44
CA ASN A 187 -9.37 -6.53 -17.74
C ASN A 187 -8.31 -7.60 -17.99
N PRO A 188 -8.07 -8.52 -17.03
CA PRO A 188 -7.02 -9.53 -17.16
C PRO A 188 -7.21 -10.45 -18.37
N LYS A 189 -8.46 -10.88 -18.65
CA LYS A 189 -8.80 -11.75 -19.78
C LYS A 189 -8.49 -11.11 -21.14
N LYS A 190 -8.64 -9.78 -21.22
CA LYS A 190 -8.34 -9.02 -22.44
C LYS A 190 -6.90 -8.50 -22.47
N GLY A 191 -6.20 -8.46 -21.33
CA GLY A 191 -4.90 -7.82 -21.19
C GLY A 191 -4.94 -6.31 -21.45
N LYS A 192 -6.09 -5.64 -21.27
CA LYS A 192 -6.29 -4.23 -21.64
C LYS A 192 -7.12 -3.47 -20.61
N TRP A 193 -7.01 -2.15 -20.63
CA TRP A 193 -7.91 -1.26 -19.87
C TRP A 193 -9.28 -1.15 -20.54
N GLY A 194 -10.33 -1.30 -19.75
CA GLY A 194 -11.70 -0.93 -20.11
C GLY A 194 -12.18 0.25 -19.28
N ASN A 195 -13.34 0.80 -19.60
CA ASN A 195 -13.93 1.90 -18.83
C ASN A 195 -14.89 1.36 -17.76
N GLU A 196 -14.79 1.86 -16.53
CA GLU A 196 -15.77 1.65 -15.47
C GLU A 196 -16.18 3.01 -14.88
N LEU A 197 -17.44 3.15 -14.45
CA LEU A 197 -17.88 4.36 -13.73
C LEU A 197 -17.12 4.50 -12.42
N PHE A 198 -16.81 5.74 -12.04
CA PHE A 198 -16.05 6.05 -10.83
C PHE A 198 -16.76 5.46 -9.61
N PRO A 199 -16.12 4.53 -8.88
CA PRO A 199 -16.63 4.07 -7.60
C PRO A 199 -16.80 5.25 -6.64
N LYS A 200 -18.00 5.49 -6.12
CA LYS A 200 -18.26 6.55 -5.11
C LYS A 200 -17.46 6.34 -3.81
N ASP A 201 -16.94 5.13 -3.60
CA ASP A 201 -16.21 4.72 -2.39
C ASP A 201 -14.68 4.83 -2.51
N LEU A 202 -14.17 5.31 -3.65
CA LEU A 202 -12.73 5.52 -3.89
C LEU A 202 -12.18 6.78 -3.22
#